data_AF-A0A413G5V3-F1
#
_entry.id   AF-A0A413G5V3-F1
#
_cell.length_a   1.000
_cell.length_b   1.000
_cell.length_c   1.000
_cell.angle_alpha   90.00
_cell.angle_beta   90.00
_cell.angle_gamma   90.00
#
_symmetry.space_group_name_H-M   'P 1'
#
loop_
_entity.id
_entity.type
_entity.pdbx_description
1 polymer ?
#
loop_
_entity_poly.entity_id
_entity_poly.type
_entity_poly.pdbx_seq_one_letter_code
_entity_poly.pdbx_strand_id
1 'polypeptide(L)'
;MKYDKFQYDRIFEILKNKIESGLMPKGTALPSYADLCREYKVSNKTIRRVVAMLIEAGLIETKERQLSVVIFDQANPESNSADNLEKPDMPVMTDILKTAEILCYPLICHGISLCGKNDWDIPEKIVRQLNPKQPKLFWKNSKRFWRFFIARCENELSLHAVDALGFLELEYRESNFGSRVAYQRALIDFINKSRIATPASDVIRNFLTEIHRITISRHDFQCYVPADSPFRIGVQGLDKWMKTAEVRYSSIYLDILGLIAIGYYQPGDRLPSHAQMQKQYGVSVNTTTQAVQCLQKWGVVEATRGRGIFVSANIHALNEIPLDPRLIASHIRRYFECLELLSLTVEGVAYHVANHASRAQMQDFIRNLDAAKKNMDLYQPAPIILLEFLTEQIPYEALQSIYRIILKNYRIGRKIPGLINSANASGKLEIHRKCVEAANTLLVGDQSAFAKQASEMFAYTHRLIIQECKRLDYWKTVKDIYDGSQLWK
;
A
#
# COMPACT_ATOMS: atom_id res chain seq x y z
N MET A 1 -15.92 -8.64 19.99
CA MET A 1 -16.72 -8.62 18.74
C MET A 1 -16.06 -7.66 17.76
N LYS A 2 -15.82 -8.09 16.52
CA LYS A 2 -15.31 -7.34 15.33
C LYS A 2 -13.79 -7.32 15.02
N TYR A 3 -13.19 -8.51 14.85
CA TYR A 3 -12.11 -8.74 13.86
C TYR A 3 -12.67 -9.19 12.49
N ASP A 4 -13.92 -9.66 12.46
CA ASP A 4 -14.58 -10.22 11.26
C ASP A 4 -14.68 -9.26 10.08
N LYS A 5 -14.54 -7.94 10.30
CA LYS A 5 -14.87 -6.93 9.29
C LYS A 5 -13.73 -6.62 8.30
N PHE A 6 -12.53 -7.14 8.55
CA PHE A 6 -11.30 -7.02 7.72
C PHE A 6 -11.07 -8.26 6.91
N GLN A 7 -11.42 -9.37 7.53
CA GLN A 7 -11.09 -10.67 7.01
C GLN A 7 -11.89 -10.95 5.74
N TYR A 8 -13.16 -10.52 5.61
CA TYR A 8 -13.89 -10.81 4.38
C TYR A 8 -13.40 -10.03 3.15
N ASP A 9 -13.05 -8.74 3.23
CA ASP A 9 -12.56 -7.99 2.04
C ASP A 9 -11.23 -8.58 1.56
N ARG A 10 -10.34 -8.92 2.51
CA ARG A 10 -9.07 -9.59 2.20
C ARG A 10 -9.27 -10.99 1.61
N ILE A 11 -10.10 -11.83 2.23
CA ILE A 11 -10.36 -13.19 1.74
C ILE A 11 -11.07 -13.15 0.39
N PHE A 12 -11.95 -12.17 0.17
CA PHE A 12 -12.55 -11.90 -1.14
C PHE A 12 -11.47 -11.65 -2.18
N GLU A 13 -10.54 -10.71 -1.95
CA GLU A 13 -9.47 -10.43 -2.91
C GLU A 13 -8.53 -11.64 -3.12
N ILE A 14 -8.22 -12.41 -2.07
CA ILE A 14 -7.42 -13.64 -2.20
C ILE A 14 -8.15 -14.67 -3.09
N LEU A 15 -9.42 -14.96 -2.81
CA LEU A 15 -10.18 -15.94 -3.57
C LEU A 15 -10.48 -15.46 -5.00
N LYS A 16 -10.79 -14.18 -5.18
CA LYS A 16 -10.92 -13.54 -6.49
C LYS A 16 -9.63 -13.69 -7.29
N ASN A 17 -8.48 -13.39 -6.68
CA ASN A 17 -7.18 -13.58 -7.33
C ASN A 17 -6.92 -15.06 -7.68
N LYS A 18 -7.24 -16.03 -6.80
CA LYS A 18 -7.10 -17.46 -7.10
C LYS A 18 -8.00 -17.91 -8.27
N ILE A 19 -9.23 -17.43 -8.33
CA ILE A 19 -10.18 -17.69 -9.43
C ILE A 19 -9.70 -17.06 -10.72
N GLU A 20 -9.43 -15.77 -10.69
CA GLU A 20 -9.01 -15.02 -11.86
C GLU A 20 -7.69 -15.58 -12.37
N SER A 21 -6.69 -15.82 -11.52
CA SER A 21 -5.37 -16.42 -11.85
C SER A 21 -5.44 -17.81 -12.47
N GLY A 22 -6.54 -18.54 -12.27
CA GLY A 22 -6.70 -19.92 -12.77
C GLY A 22 -6.07 -20.96 -11.85
N LEU A 23 -5.64 -20.55 -10.66
CA LEU A 23 -5.40 -21.49 -9.56
C LEU A 23 -6.69 -22.23 -9.19
N MET A 24 -7.86 -21.63 -9.44
CA MET A 24 -9.18 -22.26 -9.38
C MET A 24 -9.90 -22.09 -10.72
N PRO A 25 -9.69 -23.00 -11.70
CA PRO A 25 -10.31 -22.88 -13.02
C PRO A 25 -11.83 -23.10 -12.98
N LYS A 26 -12.55 -22.67 -14.03
CA LYS A 26 -13.99 -22.88 -14.19
C LYS A 26 -14.37 -24.35 -13.93
N GLY A 27 -15.45 -24.55 -13.17
CA GLY A 27 -15.92 -25.87 -12.74
C GLY A 27 -15.27 -26.37 -11.44
N THR A 28 -14.23 -25.71 -10.91
CA THR A 28 -13.66 -26.06 -9.62
C THR A 28 -14.61 -25.69 -8.48
N ALA A 29 -14.84 -26.61 -7.55
CA ALA A 29 -15.56 -26.32 -6.32
C ALA A 29 -14.68 -25.53 -5.35
N LEU A 30 -15.23 -24.48 -4.73
CA LEU A 30 -14.60 -23.83 -3.58
C LEU A 30 -14.48 -24.83 -2.41
N PRO A 31 -13.44 -24.70 -1.57
CA PRO A 31 -13.38 -25.42 -0.31
C PRO A 31 -14.64 -25.17 0.53
N SER A 32 -15.00 -26.14 1.39
CA SER A 32 -16.19 -26.02 2.22
C SER A 32 -16.11 -24.81 3.16
N TYR A 33 -17.25 -24.29 3.62
CA TYR A 33 -17.24 -23.22 4.62
C TYR A 33 -16.43 -23.60 5.86
N ALA A 34 -16.44 -24.87 6.28
CA ALA A 34 -15.64 -25.32 7.42
C ALA A 34 -14.14 -25.26 7.11
N ASP A 35 -13.73 -25.63 5.90
CA ASP A 35 -12.33 -25.58 5.47
C ASP A 35 -11.86 -24.14 5.28
N LEU A 36 -12.66 -23.27 4.66
CA LEU A 36 -12.36 -21.84 4.53
C LEU A 36 -12.28 -21.15 5.91
N CYS A 37 -13.17 -21.49 6.84
CA CYS A 37 -13.08 -20.99 8.21
C CYS A 37 -11.77 -21.43 8.89
N ARG A 38 -11.34 -22.68 8.66
CA ARG A 38 -10.09 -23.23 9.22
C ARG A 38 -8.85 -22.61 8.57
N GLU A 39 -8.83 -22.52 7.24
CA GLU A 39 -7.73 -21.97 6.43
C GLU A 39 -7.47 -20.51 6.81
N TYR A 40 -8.51 -19.69 6.84
CA TYR A 40 -8.39 -18.26 7.08
C TYR A 40 -8.53 -17.86 8.57
N LYS A 41 -8.82 -18.84 9.44
CA LYS A 41 -9.05 -18.65 10.89
C LYS A 41 -10.14 -17.60 11.17
N VAL A 42 -11.30 -17.75 10.53
CA VAL A 42 -12.40 -16.78 10.58
C VAL A 42 -13.74 -17.42 10.94
N SER A 43 -14.73 -16.59 11.30
CA SER A 43 -16.08 -17.06 11.56
C SER A 43 -16.84 -17.45 10.29
N ASN A 44 -17.82 -18.35 10.42
CA ASN A 44 -18.71 -18.75 9.33
C ASN A 44 -19.45 -17.54 8.72
N LYS A 45 -19.78 -16.54 9.56
CA LYS A 45 -20.43 -15.29 9.13
C LYS A 45 -19.55 -14.49 8.16
N THR A 46 -18.24 -14.48 8.37
CA THR A 46 -17.26 -13.82 7.51
C THR A 46 -17.18 -14.53 6.16
N ILE A 47 -17.04 -15.86 6.14
CA ILE A 47 -17.00 -16.63 4.89
C ILE A 47 -18.29 -16.49 4.08
N ARG A 48 -19.47 -16.52 4.72
CA ARG A 48 -20.74 -16.29 4.01
C ARG A 48 -20.77 -14.94 3.30
N ARG A 49 -20.19 -13.90 3.90
CA ARG A 49 -20.09 -12.57 3.28
C ARG A 49 -19.12 -12.55 2.11
N VAL A 50 -17.96 -13.20 2.25
CA VAL A 50 -17.00 -13.37 1.14
C VAL A 50 -17.67 -14.05 -0.05
N VAL A 51 -18.36 -15.17 0.20
CA VAL A 51 -19.02 -15.92 -0.87
C VAL A 51 -20.13 -15.11 -1.52
N ALA A 52 -20.90 -14.34 -0.75
CA ALA A 52 -21.87 -13.40 -1.31
C ALA A 52 -21.21 -12.36 -2.24
N MET A 53 -20.07 -11.79 -1.84
CA MET A 53 -19.31 -10.85 -2.68
C MET A 53 -18.77 -11.51 -3.95
N LEU A 54 -18.28 -12.75 -3.88
CA LEU A 54 -17.80 -13.50 -5.05
C LEU A 54 -18.95 -13.84 -6.02
N ILE A 55 -20.16 -14.10 -5.50
CA ILE A 55 -21.37 -14.30 -6.32
C ILE A 55 -21.76 -12.98 -6.99
N GLU A 56 -21.80 -11.88 -6.24
CA GLU A 56 -22.12 -10.54 -6.75
C GLU A 56 -21.11 -10.08 -7.83
N ALA A 57 -19.83 -10.43 -7.65
CA ALA A 57 -18.78 -10.20 -8.65
C ALA A 57 -18.85 -11.16 -9.86
N GLY A 58 -19.81 -12.09 -9.91
CA GLY A 58 -19.99 -13.03 -11.01
C GLY A 58 -18.88 -14.10 -11.14
N LEU A 59 -18.12 -14.35 -10.06
CA LEU A 59 -16.98 -15.25 -10.09
C LEU A 59 -17.36 -16.71 -9.80
N ILE A 60 -18.38 -16.91 -8.97
CA ILE A 60 -18.84 -18.24 -8.51
C ILE A 60 -20.37 -18.32 -8.52
N GLU A 61 -20.91 -19.53 -8.66
CA GLU A 61 -22.31 -19.83 -8.41
C GLU A 61 -22.46 -20.73 -7.18
N THR A 62 -23.62 -20.70 -6.52
CA THR A 62 -23.94 -21.64 -5.44
C THR A 62 -25.29 -22.27 -5.73
N LYS A 63 -25.34 -23.61 -5.75
CA LYS A 63 -26.58 -24.38 -5.82
C LYS A 63 -26.95 -24.89 -4.43
N GLU A 64 -28.24 -25.01 -4.17
CA GLU A 64 -28.74 -25.41 -2.86
C GLU A 64 -28.15 -26.76 -2.44
N ARG A 65 -27.57 -26.82 -1.23
CA ARG A 65 -26.89 -28.00 -0.66
C ARG A 65 -25.65 -28.50 -1.42
N GLN A 66 -25.04 -27.68 -2.27
CA GLN A 66 -23.78 -27.98 -2.95
C GLN A 66 -22.70 -26.94 -2.62
N LEU A 67 -21.43 -27.31 -2.80
CA LEU A 67 -20.31 -26.37 -2.71
C LEU A 67 -20.43 -25.31 -3.81
N SER A 68 -20.00 -24.08 -3.52
CA SER A 68 -19.94 -23.03 -4.53
C SER A 68 -18.95 -23.42 -5.63
N VAL A 69 -19.31 -23.22 -6.90
CA VAL A 69 -18.48 -23.61 -8.06
C VAL A 69 -18.04 -22.37 -8.81
N VAL A 70 -16.78 -22.35 -9.25
CA VAL A 70 -16.25 -21.26 -10.08
C VAL A 70 -16.92 -21.29 -11.45
N ILE A 71 -17.61 -20.20 -11.79
CA ILE A 71 -18.24 -20.01 -13.11
C ILE A 71 -17.41 -19.12 -14.03
N PHE A 72 -16.46 -18.38 -13.47
CA PHE A 72 -15.59 -17.47 -14.20
C PHE A 72 -14.79 -18.21 -15.29
N ASP A 73 -15.04 -17.86 -16.55
CA ASP A 73 -14.34 -18.45 -17.69
C ASP A 73 -13.11 -17.61 -18.08
N GLN A 74 -11.93 -18.20 -17.93
CA GLN A 74 -10.69 -17.56 -18.34
C GLN A 74 -10.54 -17.48 -19.87
N ALA A 75 -11.12 -18.43 -20.60
CA ALA A 75 -10.98 -18.57 -22.04
C ALA A 75 -11.97 -17.68 -22.81
N ASN A 76 -13.09 -17.31 -22.20
CA ASN A 76 -14.08 -16.42 -22.82
C ASN A 76 -14.66 -15.40 -21.82
N PRO A 77 -13.97 -14.27 -21.57
CA PRO A 77 -14.46 -13.19 -20.71
C PRO A 77 -15.64 -12.40 -21.33
N GLU A 78 -16.02 -12.71 -22.57
CA GLU A 78 -16.86 -11.85 -23.42
C GLU A 78 -18.32 -11.68 -22.95
N SER A 79 -18.77 -12.41 -21.91
CA SER A 79 -20.15 -12.24 -21.43
C SER A 79 -20.41 -11.02 -20.54
N ASN A 80 -19.39 -10.28 -20.06
CA ASN A 80 -19.63 -9.20 -19.08
C ASN A 80 -19.01 -7.81 -19.36
N SER A 81 -18.23 -7.57 -20.43
CA SER A 81 -17.70 -6.20 -20.66
C SER A 81 -17.19 -5.85 -22.06
N ALA A 82 -17.33 -6.72 -23.07
CA ALA A 82 -16.64 -6.55 -24.34
C ALA A 82 -17.15 -5.37 -25.22
N ASP A 83 -18.35 -4.87 -24.97
CA ASP A 83 -18.96 -3.81 -25.82
C ASP A 83 -18.64 -2.36 -25.39
N ASN A 84 -17.94 -2.14 -24.27
CA ASN A 84 -17.71 -0.78 -23.71
C ASN A 84 -16.22 -0.43 -23.49
N LEU A 85 -15.31 -0.97 -24.32
CA LEU A 85 -13.90 -0.59 -24.25
C LEU A 85 -13.63 0.67 -25.06
N GLU A 86 -12.93 1.63 -24.44
CA GLU A 86 -12.62 2.94 -25.02
C GLU A 86 -11.10 3.15 -25.10
N LYS A 87 -10.68 4.13 -25.91
CA LYS A 87 -9.26 4.51 -25.98
C LYS A 87 -8.85 5.20 -24.66
N PRO A 88 -7.63 4.95 -24.16
CA PRO A 88 -7.05 5.73 -23.07
C PRO A 88 -7.01 7.23 -23.37
N ASP A 89 -7.04 8.03 -22.32
CA ASP A 89 -6.65 9.44 -22.41
C ASP A 89 -5.11 9.52 -22.45
N MET A 90 -4.54 10.14 -23.48
CA MET A 90 -3.10 10.08 -23.73
C MET A 90 -2.25 10.79 -22.66
N PRO A 91 -2.59 12.02 -22.22
CA PRO A 91 -1.96 12.64 -21.06
C PRO A 91 -2.02 11.77 -19.79
N VAL A 92 -3.21 11.26 -19.43
CA VAL A 92 -3.40 10.41 -18.24
C VAL A 92 -2.61 9.10 -18.35
N MET A 93 -2.60 8.48 -19.53
CA MET A 93 -1.82 7.27 -19.77
C MET A 93 -0.31 7.54 -19.61
N THR A 94 0.18 8.67 -20.12
CA THR A 94 1.61 9.04 -19.98
C THR A 94 1.98 9.23 -18.52
N ASP A 95 1.12 9.89 -17.75
CA ASP A 95 1.26 10.07 -16.30
C ASP A 95 1.33 8.73 -15.55
N ILE A 96 0.42 7.80 -15.84
CA ILE A 96 0.38 6.47 -15.24
C ILE A 96 1.60 5.63 -15.61
N LEU A 97 2.03 5.67 -16.88
CA LEU A 97 3.22 4.94 -17.32
C LEU A 97 4.48 5.45 -16.61
N LYS A 98 4.63 6.76 -16.45
CA LYS A 98 5.74 7.34 -15.67
C LYS A 98 5.66 7.01 -14.18
N THR A 99 4.46 7.04 -13.62
CA THR A 99 4.21 6.58 -12.25
C THR A 99 4.62 5.12 -12.07
N ALA A 100 4.26 4.24 -13.00
CA ALA A 100 4.60 2.83 -12.95
C ALA A 100 6.11 2.58 -13.08
N GLU A 101 6.83 3.36 -13.89
CA GLU A 101 8.29 3.28 -14.00
C GLU A 101 8.95 3.56 -12.63
N ILE A 102 8.51 4.60 -11.93
CA ILE A 102 9.07 5.02 -10.64
C ILE A 102 8.64 4.08 -9.50
N LEU A 103 7.41 3.57 -9.55
CA LEU A 103 6.82 2.73 -8.50
C LEU A 103 7.14 1.24 -8.68
N CYS A 104 6.82 0.67 -9.85
CA CYS A 104 6.83 -0.76 -10.07
C CYS A 104 8.25 -1.32 -10.24
N TYR A 105 9.17 -0.57 -10.85
CA TYR A 105 10.53 -1.09 -11.09
C TYR A 105 11.27 -1.44 -9.79
N PRO A 106 11.37 -0.54 -8.79
CA PRO A 106 12.01 -0.90 -7.52
C PRO A 106 11.27 -2.01 -6.77
N LEU A 107 9.94 -2.06 -6.84
CA LEU A 107 9.14 -3.13 -6.24
C LEU A 107 9.42 -4.49 -6.91
N ILE A 108 9.49 -4.55 -8.24
CA ILE A 108 9.83 -5.77 -8.99
C ILE A 108 11.26 -6.21 -8.65
N CYS A 109 12.22 -5.30 -8.62
CA CYS A 109 13.60 -5.61 -8.22
C CYS A 109 13.65 -6.22 -6.82
N HIS A 110 12.97 -5.59 -5.84
CA HIS A 110 12.87 -6.10 -4.47
C HIS A 110 12.19 -7.47 -4.42
N GLY A 111 11.04 -7.63 -5.08
CA GLY A 111 10.32 -8.90 -5.15
C GLY A 111 11.17 -10.04 -5.73
N ILE A 112 11.94 -9.78 -6.79
CA ILE A 112 12.89 -10.75 -7.36
C ILE A 112 14.00 -11.10 -6.37
N SER A 113 14.54 -10.10 -5.67
CA SER A 113 15.59 -10.31 -4.65
C SER A 113 15.14 -11.19 -3.48
N LEU A 114 13.83 -11.23 -3.21
CA LEU A 114 13.22 -12.06 -2.17
C LEU A 114 12.93 -13.50 -2.64
N CYS A 115 12.97 -13.78 -3.94
CA CYS A 115 12.62 -15.08 -4.47
C CYS A 115 13.66 -16.15 -4.12
N GLY A 116 13.21 -17.20 -3.42
CA GLY A 116 13.97 -18.45 -3.28
C GLY A 116 13.90 -19.31 -4.54
N LYS A 117 14.70 -20.39 -4.60
CA LYS A 117 14.75 -21.29 -5.78
C LYS A 117 13.38 -21.85 -6.19
N ASN A 118 12.53 -22.17 -5.22
CA ASN A 118 11.20 -22.76 -5.46
C ASN A 118 10.14 -21.69 -5.77
N ASP A 119 10.37 -20.43 -5.37
CA ASP A 119 9.42 -19.34 -5.64
C ASP A 119 9.25 -19.10 -7.16
N TRP A 120 10.29 -19.41 -7.94
CA TRP A 120 10.31 -19.29 -9.41
C TRP A 120 9.37 -20.27 -10.14
N ASP A 121 8.90 -21.33 -9.48
CA ASP A 121 8.00 -22.30 -10.12
C ASP A 121 6.64 -21.67 -10.48
N ILE A 122 6.18 -20.69 -9.71
CA ILE A 122 4.94 -19.93 -9.97
C ILE A 122 5.07 -19.04 -11.23
N PRO A 123 6.02 -18.09 -11.32
CA PRO A 123 6.19 -17.27 -12.51
C PRO A 123 6.54 -18.10 -13.74
N GLU A 124 7.28 -19.21 -13.59
CA GLU A 124 7.53 -20.12 -14.71
C GLU A 124 6.25 -20.77 -15.23
N LYS A 125 5.38 -21.27 -14.35
CA LYS A 125 4.08 -21.82 -14.74
C LYS A 125 3.24 -20.78 -15.49
N ILE A 126 3.24 -19.53 -15.04
CA ILE A 126 2.54 -18.42 -15.73
C ILE A 126 3.11 -18.23 -17.14
N VAL A 127 4.44 -18.15 -17.28
CA VAL A 127 5.10 -17.89 -18.57
C VAL A 127 4.94 -19.05 -19.57
N ARG A 128 4.95 -20.30 -19.08
CA ARG A 128 4.68 -21.49 -19.90
C ARG A 128 3.25 -21.53 -20.44
N GLN A 129 2.29 -20.90 -19.75
CA GLN A 129 0.90 -20.80 -20.18
C GLN A 129 0.64 -19.64 -21.15
N LEU A 130 1.62 -18.77 -21.40
CA LEU A 130 1.48 -17.70 -22.39
C LEU A 130 1.41 -18.32 -23.79
N ASN A 131 0.26 -18.24 -24.46
CA ASN A 131 0.10 -18.72 -25.82
C ASN A 131 0.12 -17.54 -26.80
N PRO A 132 1.18 -17.36 -27.63
CA PRO A 132 1.26 -16.26 -28.58
C PRO A 132 0.15 -16.26 -29.64
N LYS A 133 -0.56 -17.37 -29.83
CA LYS A 133 -1.73 -17.47 -30.73
C LYS A 133 -3.03 -16.94 -30.12
N GLN A 134 -3.06 -16.64 -28.81
CA GLN A 134 -4.24 -16.14 -28.10
C GLN A 134 -3.95 -14.75 -27.50
N PRO A 135 -4.08 -13.65 -28.27
CA PRO A 135 -3.64 -12.32 -27.87
C PRO A 135 -4.24 -11.81 -26.55
N LYS A 136 -5.58 -11.90 -26.40
CA LYS A 136 -6.29 -11.42 -25.21
C LYS A 136 -5.79 -12.13 -23.95
N LEU A 137 -5.79 -13.48 -23.98
CA LEU A 137 -5.36 -14.29 -22.84
C LEU A 137 -3.86 -14.13 -22.55
N PHE A 138 -3.02 -14.00 -23.58
CA PHE A 138 -1.59 -13.78 -23.45
C PHE A 138 -1.29 -12.55 -22.58
N TRP A 139 -1.87 -11.39 -22.91
CA TRP A 139 -1.60 -10.16 -22.16
C TRP A 139 -2.27 -10.15 -20.78
N LYS A 140 -3.43 -10.79 -20.63
CA LYS A 140 -4.04 -10.96 -19.31
C LYS A 140 -3.11 -11.74 -18.38
N ASN A 141 -2.52 -12.83 -18.87
CA ASN A 141 -1.61 -13.67 -18.08
C ASN A 141 -0.23 -13.03 -17.90
N SER A 142 0.27 -12.26 -18.86
CA SER A 142 1.58 -11.61 -18.75
C SER A 142 1.64 -10.60 -17.58
N LYS A 143 0.52 -9.93 -17.27
CA LYS A 143 0.44 -9.01 -16.13
C LYS A 143 0.57 -9.73 -14.79
N ARG A 144 0.13 -10.99 -14.71
CA ARG A 144 0.24 -11.83 -13.50
C ARG A 144 1.68 -12.16 -13.17
N PHE A 145 2.50 -12.35 -14.20
CA PHE A 145 3.94 -12.56 -14.02
C PHE A 145 4.58 -11.39 -13.28
N TRP A 146 4.29 -10.14 -13.66
CA TRP A 146 4.83 -8.97 -12.96
C TRP A 146 4.19 -8.75 -11.60
N ARG A 147 2.87 -8.94 -11.51
CA ARG A 147 2.12 -8.82 -10.24
C ARG A 147 2.62 -9.80 -9.18
N PHE A 148 3.11 -10.99 -9.57
CA PHE A 148 3.73 -11.94 -8.66
C PHE A 148 4.90 -11.33 -7.88
N PHE A 149 5.81 -10.62 -8.55
CA PHE A 149 6.96 -10.02 -7.87
C PHE A 149 6.56 -8.87 -6.95
N ILE A 150 5.53 -8.10 -7.31
CA ILE A 150 4.95 -7.09 -6.41
C ILE A 150 4.36 -7.77 -5.16
N ALA A 151 3.58 -8.84 -5.35
CA ALA A 151 2.99 -9.60 -4.24
C ALA A 151 4.06 -10.31 -3.38
N ARG A 152 5.20 -10.69 -3.97
CA ARG A 152 6.34 -11.30 -3.28
C ARG A 152 7.00 -10.37 -2.27
N CYS A 153 6.81 -9.05 -2.40
CA CYS A 153 7.20 -8.08 -1.36
C CYS A 153 6.39 -8.26 -0.06
N GLU A 154 5.30 -9.04 -0.06
CA GLU A 154 4.45 -9.29 1.10
C GLU A 154 3.84 -8.00 1.70
N ASN A 155 3.75 -6.97 0.87
CA ASN A 155 3.31 -5.63 1.22
C ASN A 155 1.99 -5.31 0.52
N GLU A 156 0.90 -5.34 1.29
CA GLU A 156 -0.45 -5.16 0.73
C GLU A 156 -0.66 -3.73 0.22
N LEU A 157 -0.04 -2.73 0.85
CA LEU A 157 -0.08 -1.34 0.37
C LEU A 157 0.57 -1.22 -1.02
N SER A 158 1.74 -1.81 -1.23
CA SER A 158 2.42 -1.81 -2.53
C SER A 158 1.59 -2.52 -3.61
N LEU A 159 1.02 -3.68 -3.28
CA LEU A 159 0.17 -4.43 -4.22
C LEU A 159 -1.05 -3.62 -4.67
N HIS A 160 -1.78 -3.03 -3.72
CA HIS A 160 -2.94 -2.18 -4.03
C HIS A 160 -2.55 -0.90 -4.77
N ALA A 161 -1.41 -0.29 -4.43
CA ALA A 161 -0.92 0.89 -5.15
C ALA A 161 -0.65 0.59 -6.62
N VAL A 162 -0.10 -0.60 -6.93
CA VAL A 162 0.13 -1.04 -8.32
C VAL A 162 -1.18 -1.44 -9.01
N ASP A 163 -2.07 -2.17 -8.33
CA ASP A 163 -3.36 -2.58 -8.89
C ASP A 163 -4.23 -1.35 -9.25
N ALA A 164 -4.17 -0.28 -8.44
CA ALA A 164 -4.88 0.98 -8.67
C ALA A 164 -4.42 1.75 -9.93
N LEU A 165 -3.28 1.38 -10.53
CA LEU A 165 -2.86 1.94 -11.82
C LEU A 165 -3.63 1.35 -13.01
N GLY A 166 -4.46 0.32 -12.80
CA GLY A 166 -5.40 -0.19 -13.81
C GLY A 166 -4.78 -1.11 -14.86
N PHE A 167 -3.53 -1.54 -14.70
CA PHE A 167 -2.85 -2.39 -15.71
C PHE A 167 -3.59 -3.70 -15.97
N LEU A 168 -4.27 -4.29 -14.98
CA LEU A 168 -5.01 -5.55 -15.13
C LEU A 168 -6.12 -5.48 -16.19
N GLU A 169 -6.75 -4.33 -16.35
CA GLU A 169 -7.89 -4.09 -17.26
C GLU A 169 -7.46 -3.66 -18.68
N LEU A 170 -6.18 -3.32 -18.87
CA LEU A 170 -5.67 -2.83 -20.16
C LEU A 170 -5.65 -3.92 -21.25
N GLU A 171 -6.42 -3.77 -22.31
CA GLU A 171 -6.42 -4.69 -23.44
C GLU A 171 -5.55 -4.17 -24.59
N TYR A 172 -4.63 -4.99 -25.09
CA TYR A 172 -3.83 -4.64 -26.28
C TYR A 172 -4.61 -5.01 -27.54
N ARG A 173 -4.75 -4.09 -28.50
CA ARG A 173 -5.30 -4.39 -29.82
C ARG A 173 -4.26 -5.09 -30.67
N GLU A 174 -4.63 -6.22 -31.27
CA GLU A 174 -3.87 -6.97 -32.29
C GLU A 174 -2.35 -6.79 -32.17
N SER A 175 -1.77 -7.19 -31.03
CA SER A 175 -0.32 -7.11 -30.93
C SER A 175 0.31 -7.99 -32.01
N ASN A 176 1.45 -7.58 -32.57
CA ASN A 176 2.15 -8.41 -33.54
C ASN A 176 2.51 -9.76 -32.88
N PHE A 177 2.14 -10.87 -33.53
CA PHE A 177 2.48 -12.23 -33.09
C PHE A 177 3.98 -12.37 -32.77
N GLY A 178 4.85 -11.77 -33.59
CA GLY A 178 6.29 -11.76 -33.39
C GLY A 178 6.71 -11.16 -32.05
N SER A 179 6.05 -10.08 -31.61
CA SER A 179 6.35 -9.46 -30.31
C SER A 179 5.87 -10.28 -29.13
N ARG A 180 4.75 -11.00 -29.26
CA ARG A 180 4.33 -11.97 -28.22
C ARG A 180 5.33 -13.12 -28.09
N VAL A 181 5.84 -13.63 -29.20
CA VAL A 181 6.90 -14.65 -29.21
C VAL A 181 8.20 -14.11 -28.58
N ALA A 182 8.61 -12.89 -28.96
CA ALA A 182 9.81 -12.25 -28.41
C ALA A 182 9.67 -12.01 -26.89
N TYR A 183 8.52 -11.47 -26.46
CA TYR A 183 8.21 -11.24 -25.05
C TYR A 183 8.26 -12.54 -24.24
N GLN A 184 7.59 -13.60 -24.70
CA GLN A 184 7.60 -14.89 -24.00
C GLN A 184 9.03 -15.46 -23.90
N ARG A 185 9.80 -15.42 -25.00
CA ARG A 185 11.19 -15.88 -25.02
C ARG A 185 12.05 -15.10 -24.03
N ALA A 186 11.90 -13.78 -23.99
CA ALA A 186 12.62 -12.91 -23.06
C ALA A 186 12.31 -13.26 -21.60
N LEU A 187 11.04 -13.51 -21.26
CA LEU A 187 10.66 -13.94 -19.90
C LEU A 187 11.24 -15.33 -19.54
N ILE A 188 11.20 -16.30 -20.45
CA ILE A 188 11.77 -17.64 -20.21
C ILE A 188 13.28 -17.55 -19.95
N ASP A 189 14.01 -16.82 -20.79
CA ASP A 189 15.46 -16.63 -20.63
C ASP A 189 15.79 -15.94 -19.30
N PHE A 190 15.02 -14.90 -18.95
CA PHE A 190 15.17 -14.20 -17.68
C PHE A 190 14.94 -15.11 -16.47
N ILE A 191 13.88 -15.93 -16.48
CA ILE A 191 13.62 -16.90 -15.41
C ILE A 191 14.78 -17.89 -15.28
N ASN A 192 15.21 -18.49 -16.39
CA ASN A 192 16.28 -19.50 -16.38
C ASN A 192 17.58 -18.94 -15.79
N LYS A 193 17.95 -17.71 -16.15
CA LYS A 193 19.12 -17.02 -15.58
C LYS A 193 18.93 -16.70 -14.10
N SER A 194 17.75 -16.18 -13.73
CA SER A 194 17.46 -15.74 -12.36
C SER A 194 17.33 -16.90 -11.36
N ARG A 195 17.01 -18.11 -11.83
CA ARG A 195 17.02 -19.34 -11.01
C ARG A 195 18.44 -19.76 -10.60
N ILE A 196 19.45 -19.44 -11.41
CA ILE A 196 20.85 -19.80 -11.16
C ILE A 196 21.49 -18.81 -10.19
N ALA A 197 21.30 -17.51 -10.45
CA ALA A 197 21.82 -16.43 -9.63
C ALA A 197 20.83 -15.26 -9.60
N THR A 198 20.63 -14.71 -8.40
CA THR A 198 19.79 -13.50 -8.23
C THR A 198 20.39 -12.35 -9.03
N PRO A 199 19.66 -11.77 -10.00
CA PRO A 199 20.17 -10.69 -10.83
C PRO A 199 20.36 -9.41 -10.02
N ALA A 200 21.37 -8.62 -10.37
CA ALA A 200 21.56 -7.28 -9.81
C ALA A 200 20.46 -6.32 -10.30
N SER A 201 20.16 -5.29 -9.50
CA SER A 201 19.04 -4.36 -9.76
C SER A 201 19.12 -3.62 -11.09
N ASP A 202 20.33 -3.31 -11.57
CA ASP A 202 20.58 -2.69 -12.87
C ASP A 202 20.27 -3.64 -14.04
N VAL A 203 20.61 -4.93 -13.90
CA VAL A 203 20.25 -5.98 -14.87
C VAL A 203 18.72 -6.10 -14.98
N ILE A 204 18.02 -6.11 -13.84
CA ILE A 204 16.55 -6.17 -13.82
C ILE A 204 15.95 -4.91 -14.46
N ARG A 205 16.47 -3.72 -14.15
CA ARG A 205 16.00 -2.46 -14.73
C ARG A 205 16.18 -2.43 -16.25
N ASN A 206 17.33 -2.86 -16.75
CA ASN A 206 17.58 -2.98 -18.19
C ASN A 206 16.63 -3.96 -18.86
N PHE A 207 16.33 -5.09 -18.20
CA PHE A 207 15.35 -6.05 -18.68
C PHE A 207 13.94 -5.46 -18.73
N LEU A 208 13.52 -4.71 -17.71
CA LEU A 208 12.22 -4.03 -17.70
C LEU A 208 12.09 -3.00 -18.83
N THR A 209 13.15 -2.23 -19.10
CA THR A 209 13.22 -1.32 -20.24
C THR A 209 13.07 -2.05 -21.57
N GLU A 210 13.73 -3.21 -21.74
CA GLU A 210 13.59 -4.04 -22.94
C GLU A 210 12.16 -4.59 -23.09
N ILE A 211 11.55 -5.02 -21.99
CA ILE A 211 10.14 -5.45 -21.98
C ILE A 211 9.22 -4.30 -22.39
N HIS A 212 9.45 -3.10 -21.88
CA HIS A 212 8.69 -1.91 -22.26
C HIS A 212 8.84 -1.60 -23.76
N ARG A 213 10.04 -1.80 -24.32
CA ARG A 213 10.32 -1.65 -25.76
C ARG A 213 9.57 -2.66 -26.62
N ILE A 214 9.48 -3.91 -26.18
CA ILE A 214 8.76 -4.99 -26.90
C ILE A 214 7.24 -4.80 -26.83
N THR A 215 6.74 -4.03 -25.86
CA THR A 215 5.30 -3.91 -25.57
C THR A 215 4.75 -2.54 -25.92
N ILE A 216 5.03 -1.52 -25.11
CA ILE A 216 4.35 -0.22 -25.10
C ILE A 216 5.06 0.81 -26.00
N SER A 217 6.40 0.79 -26.09
CA SER A 217 7.14 1.77 -26.91
C SER A 217 7.15 1.48 -28.42
N ARG A 218 6.24 0.64 -28.91
CA ARG A 218 6.17 0.31 -30.33
C ARG A 218 5.34 1.34 -31.09
N HIS A 219 5.72 1.61 -32.33
CA HIS A 219 4.99 2.54 -33.20
C HIS A 219 3.53 2.09 -33.48
N ASP A 220 3.28 0.78 -33.43
CA ASP A 220 1.96 0.17 -33.65
C ASP A 220 1.23 -0.19 -32.35
N PHE A 221 1.70 0.28 -31.20
CA PHE A 221 1.05 0.03 -29.92
C PHE A 221 -0.34 0.70 -29.87
N GLN A 222 -1.37 -0.11 -29.62
CA GLN A 222 -2.74 0.33 -29.38
C GLN A 222 -3.32 -0.46 -28.20
N CYS A 223 -4.01 0.22 -27.31
CA CYS A 223 -4.74 -0.43 -26.22
C CYS A 223 -6.10 0.22 -25.99
N TYR A 224 -6.97 -0.53 -25.32
CA TYR A 224 -8.30 -0.12 -24.92
C TYR A 224 -8.55 -0.51 -23.47
N VAL A 225 -9.41 0.26 -22.82
CA VAL A 225 -9.68 0.17 -21.39
C VAL A 225 -11.16 0.43 -21.12
N PRO A 226 -11.71 -0.09 -20.01
CA PRO A 226 -13.05 0.27 -19.55
C PRO A 226 -13.24 1.78 -19.39
N ALA A 227 -14.49 2.24 -19.41
CA ALA A 227 -14.79 3.66 -19.34
C ALA A 227 -14.34 4.33 -18.04
N ASP A 228 -14.40 3.60 -16.93
CA ASP A 228 -13.98 3.97 -15.59
C ASP A 228 -12.52 3.61 -15.27
N SER A 229 -11.75 3.17 -16.27
CA SER A 229 -10.36 2.76 -16.06
C SER A 229 -9.46 3.92 -15.66
N PRO A 230 -8.46 3.69 -14.78
CA PRO A 230 -7.47 4.70 -14.41
C PRO A 230 -6.77 5.35 -15.61
N PHE A 231 -6.57 4.61 -16.71
CA PHE A 231 -6.01 5.11 -17.97
C PHE A 231 -6.86 6.19 -18.68
N ARG A 232 -8.06 6.47 -18.19
CA ARG A 232 -8.95 7.53 -18.69
C ARG A 232 -9.26 8.58 -17.62
N ILE A 233 -9.69 8.13 -16.45
CA ILE A 233 -10.19 9.03 -15.40
C ILE A 233 -9.12 9.40 -14.35
N GLY A 234 -7.90 8.88 -14.53
CA GLY A 234 -6.83 8.98 -13.56
C GLY A 234 -7.05 8.07 -12.36
N VAL A 235 -6.14 8.17 -11.40
CA VAL A 235 -6.14 7.32 -10.23
C VAL A 235 -7.11 7.87 -9.18
N GLN A 236 -8.30 7.27 -9.06
CA GLN A 236 -9.37 7.71 -8.15
C GLN A 236 -9.67 6.71 -7.02
N GLY A 237 -10.20 7.18 -5.89
CA GLY A 237 -10.77 6.33 -4.84
C GLY A 237 -9.76 5.45 -4.07
N LEU A 238 -8.47 5.71 -4.20
CA LEU A 238 -7.38 4.98 -3.53
C LEU A 238 -7.46 5.10 -1.99
N ASP A 239 -8.16 6.10 -1.46
CA ASP A 239 -8.46 6.21 -0.04
C ASP A 239 -9.62 5.29 0.40
N LYS A 240 -10.48 4.83 -0.51
CA LYS A 240 -11.68 4.03 -0.20
C LYS A 240 -11.33 2.61 0.21
N TRP A 241 -10.37 1.96 -0.45
CA TRP A 241 -9.95 0.59 -0.10
C TRP A 241 -9.21 0.53 1.25
N MET A 242 -8.63 1.65 1.70
CA MET A 242 -8.03 1.78 3.03
C MET A 242 -9.05 1.97 4.18
N LYS A 243 -10.35 2.13 3.89
CA LYS A 243 -11.42 2.41 4.88
C LYS A 243 -12.17 1.15 5.35
N THR A 244 -11.43 0.10 5.66
CA THR A 244 -11.93 -1.08 6.38
C THR A 244 -12.41 -0.68 7.80
N ALA A 245 -13.24 -1.50 8.46
CA ALA A 245 -14.07 -1.03 9.58
C ALA A 245 -13.47 -0.96 11.02
N GLU A 246 -12.32 -1.57 11.31
CA GLU A 246 -11.47 -1.52 12.51
C GLU A 246 -10.76 -0.19 12.48
N VAL A 247 -10.20 0.20 11.32
CA VAL A 247 -9.56 1.51 11.08
C VAL A 247 -10.47 2.65 11.54
N ARG A 248 -11.80 2.49 11.54
CA ARG A 248 -12.73 3.57 11.87
C ARG A 248 -12.83 3.93 13.35
N TYR A 249 -12.81 2.98 14.30
CA TYR A 249 -12.80 3.36 15.73
C TYR A 249 -11.38 3.40 16.30
N SER A 250 -10.46 2.56 15.81
CA SER A 250 -9.08 2.58 16.28
C SER A 250 -8.29 3.79 15.82
N SER A 251 -8.63 4.38 14.67
CA SER A 251 -8.07 5.68 14.29
C SER A 251 -8.46 6.81 15.25
N ILE A 252 -9.67 6.79 15.82
CA ILE A 252 -10.15 7.85 16.71
C ILE A 252 -9.34 7.84 18.01
N TYR A 253 -9.24 6.69 18.68
CA TYR A 253 -8.48 6.64 19.92
C TYR A 253 -6.98 6.82 19.69
N LEU A 254 -6.42 6.33 18.56
CA LEU A 254 -5.01 6.56 18.23
C LEU A 254 -4.70 8.02 17.95
N ASP A 255 -5.62 8.72 17.27
CA ASP A 255 -5.48 10.16 17.02
C ASP A 255 -5.49 10.95 18.33
N ILE A 256 -6.43 10.64 19.21
CA ILE A 256 -6.50 11.27 20.55
C ILE A 256 -5.24 10.95 21.37
N LEU A 257 -4.79 9.69 21.39
CA LEU A 257 -3.54 9.30 22.07
C LEU A 257 -2.34 10.06 21.51
N GLY A 258 -2.23 10.17 20.18
CA GLY A 258 -1.17 10.92 19.52
C GLY A 258 -1.19 12.40 19.90
N LEU A 259 -2.38 13.03 19.89
CA LEU A 259 -2.56 14.43 20.28
C LEU A 259 -2.21 14.67 21.75
N ILE A 260 -2.52 13.75 22.66
CA ILE A 260 -2.10 13.83 24.06
C ILE A 260 -0.58 13.65 24.18
N ALA A 261 0.00 12.64 23.51
CA ALA A 261 1.43 12.33 23.59
C ALA A 261 2.33 13.47 23.10
N ILE A 262 1.87 14.25 22.12
CA ILE A 262 2.56 15.45 21.63
C ILE A 262 2.20 16.72 22.40
N GLY A 263 1.35 16.63 23.43
CA GLY A 263 0.98 17.73 24.32
C GLY A 263 -0.09 18.69 23.77
N TYR A 264 -0.84 18.32 22.74
CA TYR A 264 -1.96 19.12 22.21
C TYR A 264 -3.08 19.22 23.22
N TYR A 265 -3.42 18.07 23.80
CA TYR A 265 -4.35 17.97 24.90
C TYR A 265 -3.57 17.71 26.18
N GLN A 266 -3.75 18.60 27.15
CA GLN A 266 -3.18 18.55 28.48
C GLN A 266 -4.13 17.86 29.47
N PRO A 267 -3.65 17.39 30.63
CA PRO A 267 -4.54 16.81 31.64
C PRO A 267 -5.65 17.80 32.02
N GLY A 268 -6.89 17.32 32.04
CA GLY A 268 -8.08 18.15 32.31
C GLY A 268 -8.70 18.82 31.08
N ASP A 269 -8.05 18.79 29.91
CA ASP A 269 -8.62 19.36 28.69
C ASP A 269 -9.88 18.62 28.24
N ARG A 270 -10.83 19.37 27.71
CA ARG A 270 -12.08 18.83 27.17
C ARG A 270 -11.88 18.35 25.73
N LEU A 271 -12.09 17.06 25.50
CA LEU A 271 -12.11 16.48 24.16
C LEU A 271 -13.42 16.79 23.43
N PRO A 272 -13.43 16.70 22.07
CA PRO A 272 -14.65 16.86 21.29
C PRO A 272 -15.77 15.91 21.74
N SER A 273 -17.02 16.37 21.71
CA SER A 273 -18.19 15.53 21.98
C SER A 273 -18.35 14.41 20.94
N HIS A 274 -19.15 13.38 21.26
CA HIS A 274 -19.40 12.29 20.31
C HIS A 274 -19.93 12.76 18.94
N ALA A 275 -20.80 13.79 18.94
CA ALA A 275 -21.33 14.38 17.71
C ALA A 275 -20.27 15.16 16.92
N GLN A 276 -19.38 15.89 17.62
CA GLN A 276 -18.26 16.57 16.97
C GLN A 276 -17.28 15.58 16.36
N MET A 277 -16.90 14.53 17.10
CA MET A 277 -16.06 13.44 16.59
C MET A 277 -16.72 12.70 15.43
N GLN A 278 -18.04 12.49 15.45
CA GLN A 278 -18.77 11.89 14.35
C GLN A 278 -18.56 12.69 13.04
N LYS A 279 -18.71 14.02 13.12
CA LYS A 279 -18.49 14.92 11.99
C LYS A 279 -17.02 14.97 11.57
N GLN A 280 -16.11 15.05 12.54
CA GLN A 280 -14.66 15.16 12.31
C GLN A 280 -14.08 13.90 11.64
N TYR A 281 -14.48 12.71 12.09
CA TYR A 281 -13.93 11.44 11.61
C TYR A 281 -14.80 10.77 10.52
N GLY A 282 -15.99 11.29 10.23
CA GLY A 282 -16.90 10.71 9.24
C GLY A 282 -17.38 9.30 9.61
N VAL A 283 -17.61 9.06 10.90
CA VAL A 283 -17.97 7.74 11.45
C VAL A 283 -19.39 7.71 12.01
N SER A 284 -19.84 6.54 12.47
CA SER A 284 -21.10 6.44 13.23
C SER A 284 -20.90 6.84 14.69
N VAL A 285 -21.96 7.30 15.37
CA VAL A 285 -21.92 7.56 16.82
C VAL A 285 -21.43 6.34 17.60
N ASN A 286 -21.88 5.13 17.24
CA ASN A 286 -21.41 3.88 17.86
C ASN A 286 -19.89 3.70 17.76
N THR A 287 -19.29 4.09 16.64
CA THR A 287 -17.83 4.02 16.42
C THR A 287 -17.10 4.95 17.37
N THR A 288 -17.59 6.18 17.52
CA THR A 288 -17.03 7.15 18.47
C THR A 288 -17.20 6.70 19.92
N THR A 289 -18.38 6.18 20.28
CA THR A 289 -18.64 5.67 21.63
C THR A 289 -17.71 4.51 21.97
N GLN A 290 -17.48 3.59 21.03
CA GLN A 290 -16.51 2.50 21.21
C GLN A 290 -15.09 3.02 21.42
N ALA A 291 -14.65 4.00 20.64
CA ALA A 291 -13.32 4.58 20.80
C ALA A 291 -13.10 5.25 22.16
N VAL A 292 -14.07 6.04 22.63
CA VAL A 292 -14.01 6.71 23.94
C VAL A 292 -14.09 5.69 25.08
N GLN A 293 -14.88 4.62 24.95
CA GLN A 293 -14.92 3.53 25.93
C GLN A 293 -13.56 2.83 26.05
N CYS A 294 -12.83 2.63 24.95
CA CYS A 294 -11.47 2.11 24.98
C CYS A 294 -10.53 3.06 25.73
N LEU A 295 -10.54 4.35 25.39
CA LEU A 295 -9.72 5.36 26.07
C LEU A 295 -10.02 5.45 27.57
N GLN A 296 -11.30 5.36 27.95
CA GLN A 296 -11.72 5.39 29.34
C GLN A 296 -11.28 4.13 30.09
N LYS A 297 -11.38 2.96 29.45
CA LYS A 297 -10.87 1.70 30.01
C LYS A 297 -9.35 1.73 30.22
N TRP A 298 -8.63 2.45 29.37
CA TRP A 298 -7.19 2.67 29.49
C TRP A 298 -6.81 3.80 30.46
N GLY A 299 -7.77 4.46 31.09
CA GLY A 299 -7.51 5.56 32.02
C GLY A 299 -7.01 6.85 31.36
N VAL A 300 -7.10 6.96 30.03
CA VAL A 300 -6.62 8.14 29.29
C VAL A 300 -7.60 9.30 29.38
N VAL A 301 -8.89 8.98 29.46
CA VAL A 301 -9.97 9.97 29.50
C VAL A 301 -10.99 9.63 30.58
N GLU A 302 -11.62 10.66 31.10
CA GLU A 302 -12.76 10.59 32.00
C GLU A 302 -14.00 11.08 31.25
N ALA A 303 -14.93 10.16 30.96
CA ALA A 303 -16.19 10.48 30.32
C ALA A 303 -17.35 10.34 31.31
N THR A 304 -18.02 11.45 31.62
CA THR A 304 -19.21 11.46 32.50
C THR A 304 -20.42 11.94 31.70
N ARG A 305 -21.53 11.22 31.83
CA ARG A 305 -22.80 11.58 31.17
C ARG A 305 -23.19 13.02 31.53
N GLY A 306 -23.37 13.87 30.52
CA GLY A 306 -23.77 15.28 30.70
C GLY A 306 -22.63 16.28 30.94
N ARG A 307 -21.43 15.87 31.39
CA ARG A 307 -20.29 16.80 31.58
C ARG A 307 -19.36 16.88 30.37
N GLY A 308 -19.21 15.79 29.62
CA GLY A 308 -18.30 15.70 28.48
C GLY A 308 -17.22 14.65 28.68
N ILE A 309 -16.20 14.69 27.82
CA ILE A 309 -15.04 13.79 27.81
C ILE A 309 -13.83 14.66 28.12
N PHE A 310 -13.07 14.32 29.16
CA PHE A 310 -11.90 15.07 29.60
C PHE A 310 -10.67 14.19 29.61
N VAL A 311 -9.49 14.75 29.33
CA VAL A 311 -8.22 14.03 29.52
C VAL A 311 -7.99 13.80 31.00
N SER A 312 -7.65 12.57 31.40
CA SER A 312 -7.46 12.26 32.82
C SER A 312 -6.26 13.02 33.40
N ALA A 313 -6.34 13.40 34.68
CA ALA A 313 -5.28 14.11 35.39
C ALA A 313 -4.00 13.28 35.58
N ASN A 314 -4.10 11.95 35.51
CA ASN A 314 -2.99 11.02 35.73
C ASN A 314 -2.33 10.57 34.41
N ILE A 315 -1.85 11.53 33.62
CA ILE A 315 -1.22 11.30 32.30
C ILE A 315 0.05 10.43 32.40
N HIS A 316 0.71 10.37 33.56
CA HIS A 316 1.90 9.51 33.75
C HIS A 316 1.63 8.03 33.47
N ALA A 317 0.36 7.60 33.53
CA ALA A 317 -0.08 6.26 33.12
C ALA A 317 0.01 6.00 31.60
N LEU A 318 0.17 7.01 30.72
CA LEU A 318 0.28 6.82 29.26
C LEU A 318 1.51 6.01 28.82
N ASN A 319 2.60 6.10 29.57
CA ASN A 319 3.80 5.28 29.34
C ASN A 319 3.62 3.81 29.80
N GLU A 320 2.58 3.54 30.59
CA GLU A 320 2.26 2.23 31.18
C GLU A 320 0.89 1.70 30.75
N ILE A 321 0.22 2.32 29.77
CA ILE A 321 -1.06 1.80 29.27
C ILE A 321 -0.77 0.38 28.76
N PRO A 322 -1.45 -0.66 29.30
CA PRO A 322 -1.39 -2.00 28.74
C PRO A 322 -2.23 -2.00 27.45
N LEU A 323 -1.73 -1.31 26.43
CA LEU A 323 -2.32 -1.33 25.11
C LEU A 323 -1.90 -2.64 24.51
N ASP A 324 -2.82 -3.60 24.48
CA ASP A 324 -2.63 -4.84 23.73
C ASP A 324 -2.27 -4.46 22.27
N PRO A 325 -1.03 -4.74 21.81
CA PRO A 325 -0.59 -4.41 20.46
C PRO A 325 -1.53 -4.95 19.38
N ARG A 326 -2.29 -6.02 19.68
CA ARG A 326 -3.28 -6.61 18.77
C ARG A 326 -4.38 -5.62 18.39
N LEU A 327 -4.73 -4.68 19.27
CA LEU A 327 -5.77 -3.67 19.03
C LEU A 327 -5.32 -2.59 18.03
N ILE A 328 -4.01 -2.40 17.85
CA ILE A 328 -3.44 -1.42 16.92
C ILE A 328 -2.59 -2.06 15.83
N ALA A 329 -2.55 -3.40 15.77
CA ALA A 329 -1.75 -4.16 14.83
C ALA A 329 -2.04 -3.79 13.37
N SER A 330 -3.29 -3.49 13.02
CA SER A 330 -3.65 -3.03 11.66
C SER A 330 -2.97 -1.70 11.30
N HIS A 331 -2.84 -0.78 12.26
CA HIS A 331 -2.20 0.53 12.06
C HIS A 331 -0.68 0.41 12.03
N ILE A 332 -0.11 -0.40 12.93
CA ILE A 332 1.33 -0.69 12.93
C ILE A 332 1.73 -1.37 11.62
N ARG A 333 0.95 -2.37 11.19
CA ARG A 333 1.16 -3.03 9.90
C ARG A 333 1.13 -2.02 8.75
N ARG A 334 0.10 -1.18 8.69
CA ARG A 334 -0.01 -0.14 7.65
C ARG A 334 1.18 0.81 7.66
N TYR A 335 1.68 1.13 8.85
CA TYR A 335 2.87 1.95 9.02
C TYR A 335 4.13 1.24 8.51
N PHE A 336 4.33 -0.05 8.81
CA PHE A 336 5.44 -0.84 8.26
C PHE A 336 5.39 -0.97 6.75
N GLU A 337 4.22 -1.29 6.19
CA GLU A 337 4.01 -1.36 4.75
C GLU A 337 4.33 -0.03 4.07
N CYS A 338 3.95 1.08 4.71
CA CYS A 338 4.28 2.43 4.25
C CYS A 338 5.78 2.73 4.29
N LEU A 339 6.48 2.36 5.37
CA LEU A 339 7.92 2.59 5.51
C LEU A 339 8.71 1.79 4.48
N GLU A 340 8.33 0.55 4.23
CA GLU A 340 8.95 -0.29 3.21
C GLU A 340 8.71 0.28 1.81
N LEU A 341 7.45 0.58 1.44
CA LEU A 341 7.13 1.18 0.15
C LEU A 341 7.93 2.47 -0.07
N LEU A 342 7.92 3.38 0.91
CA LEU A 342 8.68 4.62 0.85
C LEU A 342 10.18 4.36 0.67
N SER A 343 10.75 3.40 1.39
CA SER A 343 12.18 3.09 1.30
C SER A 343 12.62 2.57 -0.07
N LEU A 344 11.71 1.95 -0.82
CA LEU A 344 11.99 1.43 -2.15
C LEU A 344 11.83 2.49 -3.26
N THR A 345 10.96 3.48 -3.05
CA THR A 345 10.54 4.39 -4.13
C THR A 345 11.04 5.83 -3.97
N VAL A 346 11.41 6.25 -2.76
CA VAL A 346 11.68 7.67 -2.47
C VAL A 346 12.87 8.25 -3.23
N GLU A 347 13.89 7.45 -3.56
CA GLU A 347 15.03 7.91 -4.35
C GLU A 347 14.60 8.36 -5.75
N GLY A 348 13.83 7.52 -6.46
CA GLY A 348 13.29 7.86 -7.77
C GLY A 348 12.38 9.09 -7.69
N VAL A 349 11.50 9.14 -6.70
CA VAL A 349 10.61 10.30 -6.50
C VAL A 349 11.40 11.58 -6.24
N ALA A 350 12.37 11.55 -5.33
CA ALA A 350 13.18 12.70 -5.01
C ALA A 350 13.99 13.21 -6.21
N TYR A 351 14.47 12.31 -7.07
CA TYR A 351 15.12 12.68 -8.33
C TYR A 351 14.19 13.44 -9.27
N HIS A 352 12.97 12.94 -9.49
CA HIS A 352 11.99 13.61 -10.35
C HIS A 352 11.51 14.95 -9.78
N VAL A 353 11.29 15.01 -8.47
CA VAL A 353 10.96 16.26 -7.75
C VAL A 353 12.07 17.28 -7.91
N ALA A 354 13.34 16.90 -7.74
CA ALA A 354 14.47 17.82 -7.84
C ALA A 354 14.64 18.41 -9.24
N ASN A 355 14.24 17.68 -10.29
CA ASN A 355 14.24 18.17 -11.66
C ASN A 355 13.06 19.11 -11.98
N HIS A 356 11.99 19.09 -11.17
CA HIS A 356 10.76 19.83 -11.45
C HIS A 356 10.53 21.04 -10.52
N ALA A 357 10.92 20.93 -9.25
CA ALA A 357 10.66 21.95 -8.25
C ALA A 357 11.31 23.30 -8.64
N SER A 358 10.56 24.39 -8.45
CA SER A 358 11.08 25.74 -8.65
C SER A 358 11.98 26.17 -7.49
N ARG A 359 12.88 27.14 -7.75
CA ARG A 359 13.76 27.70 -6.71
C ARG A 359 12.98 28.31 -5.54
N ALA A 360 11.81 28.89 -5.79
CA ALA A 360 10.93 29.41 -4.74
C ALA A 360 10.43 28.28 -3.82
N GLN A 361 9.92 27.18 -4.39
CA GLN A 361 9.46 26.02 -3.62
C GLN A 361 10.60 25.38 -2.80
N MET A 362 11.82 25.31 -3.36
CA MET A 362 13.00 24.83 -2.62
C MET A 362 13.35 25.73 -1.44
N GLN A 363 13.29 27.06 -1.62
CA GLN A 363 13.55 28.02 -0.55
C GLN A 363 12.47 27.94 0.54
N ASP A 364 11.21 27.76 0.17
CA ASP A 364 10.10 27.60 1.11
C ASP A 364 10.28 26.32 1.95
N PHE A 365 10.67 25.22 1.32
CA PHE A 365 11.00 23.97 2.00
C PHE A 365 12.12 24.14 3.04
N ILE A 366 13.22 24.81 2.69
CA ILE A 366 14.34 25.08 3.62
C ILE A 366 13.86 25.94 4.80
N ARG A 367 13.09 27.00 4.53
CA ARG A 367 12.54 27.84 5.61
C ARG A 367 11.64 27.05 6.57
N ASN A 368 10.84 26.12 6.06
CA ASN A 368 10.00 25.25 6.88
C ASN A 368 10.84 24.30 7.76
N LEU A 369 11.93 23.74 7.22
CA LEU A 369 12.88 22.93 8.01
C LEU A 369 13.54 23.77 9.12
N ASP A 370 14.04 24.95 8.81
CA ASP A 370 14.70 25.83 9.78
C ASP A 370 13.75 26.28 10.90
N ALA A 371 12.49 26.54 10.57
CA ALA A 371 11.45 26.89 11.55
C ALA A 371 11.19 25.72 12.51
N ALA A 372 11.10 24.49 12.00
CA ALA A 372 10.88 23.29 12.82
C ALA A 372 12.03 23.03 13.80
N LYS A 373 13.26 23.43 13.49
CA LYS A 373 14.41 23.36 14.39
C LYS A 373 14.24 24.24 15.63
N LYS A 374 13.76 25.48 15.43
CA LYS A 374 13.69 26.51 16.47
C LYS A 374 12.67 26.20 17.56
N ASN A 375 11.59 25.51 17.21
CA ASN A 375 10.51 25.21 18.15
C ASN A 375 10.70 23.88 18.91
N MET A 376 11.74 23.09 18.59
CA MET A 376 11.83 21.67 18.98
C MET A 376 10.48 20.94 18.77
N ASP A 377 9.77 21.33 17.71
CA ASP A 377 8.35 21.02 17.56
C ASP A 377 8.18 19.52 17.31
N LEU A 378 7.67 18.81 18.30
CA LEU A 378 7.27 17.40 18.20
C LEU A 378 6.17 17.20 17.12
N TYR A 379 5.50 18.28 16.70
CA TYR A 379 4.40 18.29 15.74
C TYR A 379 4.81 18.16 14.28
N GLN A 380 6.01 18.59 13.89
CA GLN A 380 6.51 18.45 12.51
C GLN A 380 7.99 18.02 12.47
N PRO A 381 8.29 16.75 12.79
CA PRO A 381 9.61 16.18 12.55
C PRO A 381 10.03 16.36 11.08
N ALA A 382 11.30 16.72 10.89
CA ALA A 382 11.91 17.02 9.59
C ALA A 382 11.62 16.00 8.46
N PRO A 383 11.54 14.67 8.70
CA PRO A 383 11.16 13.71 7.66
C PRO A 383 9.76 13.94 7.09
N ILE A 384 8.83 14.47 7.88
CA ILE A 384 7.48 14.75 7.42
C ILE A 384 7.46 16.02 6.58
N ILE A 385 8.24 17.04 6.95
CA ILE A 385 8.40 18.24 6.12
C ILE A 385 9.04 17.86 4.77
N LEU A 386 10.06 17.00 4.77
CA LEU A 386 10.63 16.48 3.53
C LEU A 386 9.61 15.68 2.72
N LEU A 387 8.85 14.78 3.36
CA LEU A 387 7.84 13.97 2.65
C LEU A 387 6.68 14.82 2.10
N GLU A 388 6.27 15.87 2.81
CA GLU A 388 5.29 16.87 2.36
C GLU A 388 5.80 17.59 1.11
N PHE A 389 7.01 18.13 1.17
CA PHE A 389 7.65 18.76 0.03
C PHE A 389 7.73 17.80 -1.17
N LEU A 390 8.25 16.58 -0.97
CA LEU A 390 8.31 15.58 -2.04
C LEU A 390 6.92 15.32 -2.63
N THR A 391 5.92 15.10 -1.77
CA THR A 391 4.55 14.80 -2.22
C THR A 391 3.93 15.94 -3.02
N GLU A 392 4.09 17.18 -2.56
CA GLU A 392 3.53 18.37 -3.21
C GLU A 392 4.20 18.69 -4.55
N GLN A 393 5.47 18.33 -4.70
CA GLN A 393 6.26 18.65 -5.89
C GLN A 393 6.38 17.49 -6.89
N ILE A 394 5.73 16.34 -6.64
CA ILE A 394 5.68 15.24 -7.62
C ILE A 394 4.99 15.74 -8.90
N PRO A 395 5.62 15.58 -10.08
CA PRO A 395 5.06 16.06 -11.34
C PRO A 395 4.03 15.12 -11.98
N TYR A 396 3.74 13.98 -11.36
CA TYR A 396 2.82 12.97 -11.87
C TYR A 396 1.61 12.80 -10.94
N GLU A 397 0.39 13.04 -11.42
CA GLU A 397 -0.84 13.06 -10.62
C GLU A 397 -1.14 11.70 -9.97
N ALA A 398 -0.94 10.61 -10.71
CA ALA A 398 -1.11 9.25 -10.18
C ALA A 398 -0.12 8.95 -9.05
N LEU A 399 1.16 9.27 -9.23
CA LEU A 399 2.19 9.08 -8.21
C LEU A 399 1.97 9.99 -7.00
N GLN A 400 1.57 11.24 -7.22
CA GLN A 400 1.24 12.18 -6.15
C GLN A 400 0.07 11.66 -5.32
N SER A 401 -0.96 11.09 -5.95
CA SER A 401 -2.10 10.47 -5.26
C SER A 401 -1.67 9.30 -4.37
N ILE A 402 -0.74 8.46 -4.84
CA ILE A 402 -0.13 7.39 -4.04
C ILE A 402 0.70 7.97 -2.88
N TYR A 403 1.52 8.99 -3.14
CA TYR A 403 2.36 9.61 -2.11
C TYR A 403 1.56 10.38 -1.06
N ARG A 404 0.39 10.94 -1.38
CA ARG A 404 -0.56 11.47 -0.39
C ARG A 404 -1.01 10.39 0.60
N ILE A 405 -1.17 9.15 0.13
CA ILE A 405 -1.49 8.01 0.99
C ILE A 405 -0.30 7.60 1.84
N ILE A 406 0.90 7.53 1.24
CA ILE A 406 2.15 7.28 1.97
C ILE A 406 2.32 8.32 3.08
N LEU A 407 2.20 9.61 2.77
CA LEU A 407 2.28 10.69 3.76
C LEU A 407 1.26 10.53 4.89
N LYS A 408 0.00 10.21 4.55
CA LYS A 408 -1.05 9.94 5.54
C LYS A 408 -0.68 8.76 6.45
N ASN A 409 -0.17 7.67 5.89
CA ASN A 409 0.21 6.47 6.64
C ASN A 409 1.51 6.68 7.44
N TYR A 410 2.45 7.48 6.93
CA TYR A 410 3.67 7.84 7.62
C TYR A 410 3.38 8.62 8.92
N ARG A 411 2.34 9.47 8.90
CA ARG A 411 1.86 10.18 10.10
C ARG A 411 1.25 9.25 11.16
N ILE A 412 0.94 7.99 10.87
CA ILE A 412 0.51 6.98 11.87
C ILE A 412 1.61 6.78 12.91
N GLY A 413 2.89 6.89 12.55
CA GLY A 413 4.00 6.75 13.49
C GLY A 413 3.91 7.67 14.70
N ARG A 414 3.35 8.88 14.53
CA ARG A 414 3.11 9.84 15.62
C ARG A 414 1.93 9.47 16.53
N LYS A 415 1.16 8.45 16.17
CA LYS A 415 -0.01 8.02 16.93
C LYS A 415 0.24 6.71 17.68
N ILE A 416 1.34 6.02 17.36
CA ILE A 416 1.68 4.74 17.99
C ILE A 416 2.32 5.03 19.36
N PRO A 417 1.72 4.55 20.47
CA PRO A 417 2.27 4.76 21.81
C PRO A 417 3.68 4.19 21.96
N GLY A 418 4.54 4.90 22.69
CA GLY A 418 5.94 4.51 22.90
C GLY A 418 6.90 4.85 21.76
N LEU A 419 6.42 5.13 20.54
CA LEU A 419 7.29 5.56 19.43
C LEU A 419 7.67 7.04 19.48
N ILE A 420 6.85 7.88 20.11
CA ILE A 420 7.22 9.27 20.42
C ILE A 420 7.90 9.28 21.78
N ASN A 421 9.18 8.91 21.81
CA ASN A 421 9.98 9.04 23.03
C ASN A 421 10.70 10.41 23.04
N SER A 422 10.57 11.17 24.12
CA SER A 422 11.34 12.40 24.36
C SER A 422 12.82 12.11 24.66
N ALA A 423 13.15 10.88 25.08
CA ALA A 423 14.50 10.49 25.50
C ALA A 423 15.53 10.34 24.36
N ASN A 424 15.12 10.29 23.08
CA ASN A 424 16.04 10.15 21.94
C ASN A 424 16.30 11.49 21.23
N ALA A 425 16.78 12.49 21.98
CA ALA A 425 17.08 13.83 21.45
C ALA A 425 18.21 13.80 20.39
N SER A 426 19.22 12.95 20.57
CA SER A 426 20.34 12.80 19.64
C SER A 426 19.92 12.24 18.29
N GLY A 427 19.07 11.20 18.27
CA GLY A 427 18.52 10.64 17.04
C GLY A 427 17.65 11.64 16.28
N LYS A 428 16.84 12.44 16.99
CA LYS A 428 16.04 13.51 16.37
C LYS A 428 16.90 14.59 15.72
N LEU A 429 17.99 15.00 16.39
CA LEU A 429 18.92 15.99 15.86
C LEU A 429 19.65 15.45 14.61
N GLU A 430 20.07 14.19 14.62
CA GLU A 430 20.73 13.55 13.48
C GLU A 430 19.78 13.43 12.27
N ILE A 431 18.52 13.03 12.48
CA ILE A 431 17.50 13.00 11.43
C ILE A 431 17.30 14.40 10.83
N HIS A 432 17.19 15.41 11.69
CA HIS A 432 17.02 16.79 11.26
C HIS A 432 18.23 17.28 10.45
N ARG A 433 19.45 17.01 10.91
CA ARG A 433 20.69 17.33 10.20
C ARG A 433 20.70 16.72 8.79
N LYS A 434 20.35 15.44 8.65
CA LYS A 434 20.27 14.77 7.34
C LYS A 434 19.24 15.42 6.40
N CYS A 435 18.10 15.85 6.93
CA CYS A 435 17.09 16.56 6.12
C CYS A 435 17.61 17.91 5.62
N VAL A 436 18.29 18.67 6.48
CA VAL A 436 18.90 19.96 6.11
C VAL A 436 20.03 19.78 5.09
N GLU A 437 20.87 18.76 5.25
CA GLU A 437 21.91 18.42 4.28
C GLU A 437 21.32 18.12 2.90
N ALA A 438 20.28 17.29 2.84
CA ALA A 438 19.56 17.03 1.60
C ALA A 438 19.00 18.32 0.99
N ALA A 439 18.33 19.15 1.79
CA ALA A 439 17.74 20.40 1.31
C ALA A 439 18.78 21.38 0.75
N ASN A 440 19.96 21.47 1.37
CA ASN A 440 21.07 22.29 0.88
C ASN A 440 21.63 21.77 -0.45
N THR A 441 21.81 20.45 -0.58
CA THR A 441 22.24 19.82 -1.83
C THR A 441 21.25 20.08 -2.97
N LEU A 442 19.95 20.04 -2.69
CA LEU A 442 18.90 20.42 -3.65
C LEU A 442 19.06 21.85 -4.14
N LEU A 443 19.34 22.81 -3.25
CA LEU A 443 19.48 24.24 -3.60
C LEU A 443 20.71 24.54 -4.48
N VAL A 444 21.77 23.74 -4.33
CA VAL A 444 22.99 23.80 -5.16
C VAL A 444 22.77 23.17 -6.55
N GLY A 445 21.70 22.40 -6.72
CA GLY A 445 21.28 21.85 -8.02
C GLY A 445 21.82 20.45 -8.33
N ASP A 446 22.31 19.70 -7.33
CA ASP A 446 22.71 18.30 -7.52
C ASP A 446 21.53 17.36 -7.23
N GLN A 447 20.75 17.05 -8.28
CA GLN A 447 19.52 16.27 -8.17
C GLN A 447 19.79 14.82 -7.72
N SER A 448 20.88 14.23 -8.21
CA SER A 448 21.26 12.85 -7.89
C SER A 448 21.70 12.72 -6.44
N ALA A 449 22.52 13.65 -5.95
CA ALA A 449 22.94 13.64 -4.56
C ALA A 449 21.77 13.92 -3.59
N PHE A 450 20.87 14.85 -3.92
CA PHE A 450 19.66 15.09 -3.14
C PHE A 450 18.80 13.81 -3.03
N ALA A 451 18.55 13.16 -4.17
CA ALA A 451 17.75 11.94 -4.22
C ALA A 451 18.32 10.82 -3.32
N LYS A 452 19.64 10.63 -3.40
CA LYS A 452 20.36 9.65 -2.58
C LYS A 452 20.30 10.01 -1.09
N GLN A 453 20.55 11.27 -0.73
CA GLN A 453 20.49 11.73 0.67
C GLN A 453 19.08 11.62 1.26
N ALA A 454 18.04 11.93 0.49
CA ALA A 454 16.66 11.74 0.90
C ALA A 454 16.36 10.26 1.19
N SER A 455 16.78 9.36 0.28
CA SER A 455 16.67 7.91 0.46
C SER A 455 17.40 7.41 1.72
N GLU A 456 18.65 7.82 1.91
CA GLU A 456 19.47 7.47 3.08
C GLU A 456 18.85 7.97 4.38
N MET A 457 18.25 9.16 4.39
CA MET A 457 17.53 9.72 5.54
C MET A 457 16.31 8.88 5.90
N PHE A 458 15.45 8.55 4.93
CA PHE A 458 14.28 7.71 5.19
C PHE A 458 14.66 6.29 5.59
N ALA A 459 15.71 5.71 5.00
CA ALA A 459 16.25 4.41 5.40
C ALA A 459 16.82 4.43 6.84
N TYR A 460 17.52 5.50 7.23
CA TYR A 460 17.98 5.70 8.60
C TYR A 460 16.81 5.78 9.58
N THR A 461 15.80 6.60 9.27
CA THR A 461 14.60 6.77 10.10
C THR A 461 13.82 5.46 10.22
N HIS A 462 13.64 4.73 9.11
CA HIS A 462 13.00 3.42 9.09
C HIS A 462 13.71 2.43 10.02
N ARG A 463 15.05 2.33 9.98
CA ARG A 463 15.81 1.44 10.88
C ARG A 463 15.57 1.75 12.36
N LEU A 464 15.59 3.03 12.75
CA LEU A 464 15.32 3.46 14.12
C LEU A 464 13.91 3.08 14.58
N ILE A 465 12.91 3.32 13.72
CA ILE A 465 11.52 2.96 14.02
C ILE A 465 11.37 1.45 14.22
N ILE A 466 12.00 0.63 13.37
CA ILE A 466 11.92 -0.83 13.45
C ILE A 466 12.59 -1.36 14.72
N GLN A 467 13.73 -0.79 15.11
CA GLN A 467 14.40 -1.13 16.37
C GLN A 467 13.48 -0.84 17.56
N GLU A 468 12.84 0.32 17.57
CA GLU A 468 11.93 0.70 18.64
C GLU A 468 10.66 -0.16 18.66
N CYS A 469 10.09 -0.47 17.50
CA CYS A 469 8.94 -1.38 17.41
C CYS A 469 9.28 -2.81 17.86
N LYS A 470 10.52 -3.27 17.69
CA LYS A 470 10.98 -4.56 18.24
C LYS A 470 11.09 -4.49 19.77
N ARG A 471 11.63 -3.39 20.31
CA ARG A 471 11.73 -3.14 21.76
C ARG A 471 10.35 -3.13 22.43
N LEU A 472 9.32 -2.63 21.73
CA LEU A 472 7.93 -2.53 22.19
C LEU A 472 7.07 -3.77 21.85
N ASP A 473 7.65 -4.86 21.32
CA ASP A 473 6.95 -6.09 20.90
C ASP A 473 5.87 -5.93 19.80
N TYR A 474 5.79 -4.74 19.20
CA TYR A 474 4.91 -4.44 18.07
C TYR A 474 5.26 -5.26 16.82
N TRP A 475 6.56 -5.46 16.56
CA TRP A 475 7.02 -6.20 15.40
C TRP A 475 6.53 -7.66 15.40
N LYS A 476 6.69 -8.34 16.54
CA LYS A 476 6.26 -9.74 16.70
C LYS A 476 4.75 -9.87 16.59
N THR A 477 4.02 -9.01 17.30
CA THR A 477 2.55 -8.97 17.26
C THR A 477 2.02 -8.85 15.83
N VAL A 478 2.55 -7.93 15.02
CA VAL A 478 2.11 -7.77 13.63
C VAL A 478 2.37 -9.03 12.80
N LYS A 479 3.55 -9.65 12.94
CA LYS A 479 3.89 -10.90 12.24
C LYS A 479 3.00 -12.08 12.65
N ASP A 480 2.63 -12.17 13.93
CA ASP A 480 1.78 -13.26 14.42
C ASP A 480 0.33 -13.15 13.91
N ILE A 481 -0.16 -11.92 13.68
CA ILE A 481 -1.52 -11.66 13.20
C ILE A 481 -1.61 -11.70 11.68
N TYR A 482 -0.53 -11.33 10.99
CA TYR A 482 -0.51 -11.18 9.55
C TYR A 482 0.59 -12.00 8.88
N ASP A 483 0.17 -13.05 8.18
CA ASP A 483 0.98 -13.77 7.21
C ASP A 483 0.88 -13.07 5.84
N GLY A 484 1.93 -12.35 5.46
CA GLY A 484 2.03 -11.67 4.16
C GLY A 484 2.30 -12.60 2.99
N SER A 485 2.77 -13.83 3.24
CA SER A 485 3.06 -14.80 2.19
C SER A 485 1.80 -15.27 1.45
N GLN A 486 0.62 -15.09 2.06
CA GLN A 486 -0.69 -15.35 1.45
C GLN A 486 -1.01 -14.41 0.26
N LEU A 487 -0.25 -13.35 0.04
CA LEU A 487 -0.45 -12.46 -1.10
C LEU A 487 0.01 -13.09 -2.43
N TRP A 488 1.00 -13.98 -2.38
CA TRP A 488 1.67 -14.52 -3.57
C TRP A 488 1.59 -16.05 -3.69
N LYS A 489 1.38 -16.77 -2.57
CA LYS A 489 1.04 -18.20 -2.56
C LYS A 489 -0.41 -18.42 -2.94
#